data_AF-A0A920QS45-F1
#
_entry.id   AF-A0A920QS45-F1
#
_cell.length_a   1.000
_cell.length_b   1.000
_cell.length_c   1.000
_cell.angle_alpha   90.00
_cell.angle_beta   90.00
_cell.angle_gamma   90.00
#
_symmetry.space_group_name_H-M   'P 1'
#
loop_
_entity.id
_entity.type
_entity.pdbx_description
1 polymer ?
#
loop_
_entity_poly.entity_id
_entity_poly.type
_entity_poly.pdbx_seq_one_letter_code
_entity_poly.pdbx_strand_id
1 'polypeptide(L)'
;MEQVRLCVYCGHPNNVGGGSRCRNCWLSLSAARILLRNEAEEISRQRRFRHLRIRIIRRSLLVMVILSLLAWLIIAQNNLASVIWPPNAASTDLNANTDVTSWSQFRNGVNNTGYVSDNSPTPDKILWTFKSSRPLVASPAVVRDRVFLSP
;
A
#
# COMPACT_ATOMS: atom_id res chain seq x y z
N MET A 1 58.09 9.10 10.28
CA MET A 1 57.13 8.19 9.61
C MET A 1 55.79 8.33 10.30
N GLU A 2 54.72 8.65 9.59
CA GLU A 2 53.40 8.94 10.18
C GLU A 2 52.63 7.63 10.45
N GLN A 3 52.14 7.45 11.68
CA GLN A 3 51.33 6.31 12.09
C GLN A 3 49.85 6.65 12.07
N VAL A 4 49.02 5.67 11.68
CA VAL A 4 47.56 5.82 11.58
C VAL A 4 46.85 4.62 12.23
N ARG A 5 45.64 4.87 12.75
CA ARG A 5 44.71 3.85 13.26
C ARG A 5 43.80 3.36 12.13
N LEU A 6 43.99 2.11 11.71
CA LEU A 6 43.16 1.46 10.70
C LEU A 6 41.87 0.91 11.33
N CYS A 7 40.72 1.36 10.83
CA CYS A 7 39.42 0.84 11.27
C CYS A 7 39.24 -0.61 10.82
N VAL A 8 38.97 -1.52 11.75
CA VAL A 8 38.78 -2.96 11.46
C VAL A 8 37.57 -3.22 10.56
N TYR A 9 36.53 -2.40 10.69
CA TYR A 9 35.28 -2.56 9.96
C TYR A 9 35.36 -2.03 8.53
N CYS A 10 35.66 -0.74 8.37
CA CYS A 10 35.63 -0.08 7.06
C CYS A 10 36.99 0.03 6.36
N GLY A 11 38.09 -0.30 7.05
CA GLY A 11 39.45 -0.15 6.53
C GLY A 11 39.90 1.29 6.36
N HIS A 12 39.17 2.29 6.88
CA HIS A 12 39.57 3.69 6.75
C HIS A 12 40.73 4.01 7.71
N PRO A 13 41.82 4.64 7.24
CA PRO A 13 42.88 5.15 8.11
C PRO A 13 42.40 6.40 8.87
N ASN A 14 42.63 6.45 10.18
CA ASN A 14 42.30 7.59 11.04
C ASN A 14 43.57 8.03 11.79
N ASN A 15 43.65 9.28 12.20
CA ASN A 15 44.83 9.80 12.91
C ASN A 15 44.88 9.24 14.35
N VAL A 16 46.08 8.96 14.87
CA VAL A 16 46.29 8.36 16.21
C VAL A 16 45.82 9.28 17.34
N GLY A 17 45.98 10.60 17.19
CA GLY A 17 45.48 11.63 18.13
C GLY A 17 44.05 12.11 17.85
N GLY A 18 43.30 11.42 16.99
CA GLY A 18 41.90 11.78 16.68
C GLY A 18 40.89 11.27 17.71
N GLY A 19 39.61 11.48 17.42
CA GLY A 19 38.51 10.97 18.24
C GLY A 19 38.43 9.45 18.31
N SER A 20 37.62 8.94 19.26
CA SER A 20 37.45 7.49 19.52
C SER A 20 36.60 6.75 18.47
N ARG A 21 36.08 7.44 17.45
CA ARG A 21 35.21 6.88 16.40
C ARG A 21 35.81 7.10 15.01
N CYS A 22 35.54 6.15 14.11
CA CYS A 22 36.01 6.23 12.74
C CYS A 22 35.28 7.32 11.96
N ARG A 23 36.01 8.15 11.20
CA ARG A 23 35.42 9.25 10.42
C ARG A 23 34.50 8.81 9.27
N ASN A 24 34.63 7.57 8.80
CA ASN A 24 33.88 7.07 7.64
C ASN A 24 32.63 6.25 8.03
N CYS A 25 32.78 5.29 8.94
CA CYS A 25 31.69 4.41 9.36
C CYS A 25 31.13 4.72 10.75
N TRP A 26 31.72 5.68 11.49
CA TRP A 26 31.31 6.11 12.83
C TRP A 26 31.32 5.03 13.92
N LEU A 27 31.86 3.84 13.62
CA LEU A 27 32.10 2.76 14.58
C LEU A 27 33.28 3.10 15.51
N SER A 28 33.27 2.50 16.69
CA SER A 28 34.35 2.61 17.68
C SER A 28 35.71 2.19 17.10
N LEU A 29 36.75 2.96 17.40
CA LEU A 29 38.15 2.64 17.08
C LEU A 29 38.86 1.90 18.23
N SER A 30 38.13 1.41 19.24
CA SER A 30 38.72 0.66 20.36
C SER A 30 39.55 -0.56 19.92
N ALA A 31 39.17 -1.20 18.82
CA ALA A 31 39.89 -2.34 18.24
C ALA A 31 40.80 -1.97 17.05
N ALA A 32 41.06 -0.67 16.81
CA ALA A 32 41.83 -0.23 15.65
C ALA A 32 43.31 -0.64 15.76
N ARG A 33 43.89 -1.10 14.65
CA ARG A 33 45.32 -1.42 14.58
C ARG A 33 46.11 -0.17 14.22
N ILE A 34 47.21 0.09 14.92
CA ILE A 34 48.14 1.17 14.60
C ILE A 34 49.15 0.61 13.60
N LEU A 35 49.23 1.22 12.42
CA LEU A 35 50.12 0.82 11.34
C LEU A 35 50.81 2.06 10.76
N LEU A 36 51.90 1.87 10.02
CA LEU A 36 52.43 2.94 9.18
C LEU A 36 51.41 3.27 8.08
N ARG A 37 51.40 4.55 7.67
CA ARG A 37 50.45 5.07 6.68
C ARG A 37 50.48 4.33 5.35
N ASN A 38 51.65 3.94 4.85
CA ASN A 38 51.80 3.20 3.59
C ASN A 38 51.11 1.82 3.64
N GLU A 39 51.36 1.06 4.70
CA GLU A 39 50.77 -0.28 4.91
C GLU A 39 49.25 -0.18 5.13
N ALA A 40 48.80 0.83 5.88
CA ALA A 40 47.38 1.07 6.11
C ALA A 40 46.62 1.42 4.82
N GLU A 41 47.23 2.18 3.91
CA GLU A 41 46.63 2.56 2.63
C GLU A 41 46.45 1.35 1.71
N GLU A 42 47.43 0.46 1.64
CA GLU A 42 47.38 -0.78 0.86
C GLU A 42 46.23 -1.70 1.32
N ILE A 43 46.11 -1.92 2.63
CA ILE A 43 45.01 -2.70 3.22
C ILE A 43 43.65 -2.01 3.01
N SER A 44 43.60 -0.67 3.10
CA SER A 44 42.34 0.07 2.89
C SER A 44 41.81 -0.10 1.47
N ARG A 45 42.69 -0.13 0.48
CA ARG A 45 42.34 -0.19 -0.94
C ARG A 45 41.61 -1.50 -1.25
N GLN A 46 42.09 -2.60 -0.69
CA GLN A 46 41.47 -3.93 -0.85
C GLN A 46 40.10 -4.02 -0.17
N ARG A 47 39.92 -3.44 1.03
CA ARG A 47 38.69 -3.60 1.83
C ARG A 47 37.58 -2.59 1.50
N ARG A 48 37.94 -1.42 0.96
CA ARG A 48 37.02 -0.30 0.71
C ARG A 48 35.85 -0.69 -0.21
N PHE A 49 36.13 -1.42 -1.29
CA PHE A 49 35.09 -1.82 -2.25
C PHE A 49 34.04 -2.73 -1.62
N ARG A 50 34.45 -3.74 -0.85
CA ARG A 50 33.52 -4.66 -0.16
C ARG A 50 32.63 -3.91 0.84
N HIS A 51 33.21 -2.98 1.61
CA HIS A 51 32.46 -2.22 2.60
C HIS A 51 31.46 -1.25 1.96
N LEU A 52 31.85 -0.54 0.88
CA LEU A 52 30.95 0.34 0.14
C LEU A 52 29.81 -0.46 -0.51
N ARG A 53 30.12 -1.60 -1.13
CA ARG A 53 29.11 -2.48 -1.76
C ARG A 53 28.08 -2.96 -0.74
N ILE A 54 28.51 -3.45 0.42
CA ILE A 54 27.58 -3.90 1.48
C ILE A 54 26.75 -2.74 2.03
N ARG A 55 27.35 -1.55 2.20
CA ARG A 55 26.63 -0.36 2.69
C ARG A 55 25.56 0.12 1.72
N ILE A 56 25.86 0.12 0.42
CA ILE A 56 24.91 0.48 -0.63
C ILE A 56 23.78 -0.55 -0.68
N ILE A 57 24.08 -1.84 -0.69
CA ILE A 57 23.06 -2.91 -0.70
C ILE A 57 22.15 -2.83 0.52
N ARG A 58 22.71 -2.65 1.73
CA ARG A 58 21.87 -2.53 2.95
C ARG A 58 20.98 -1.30 2.89
N ARG A 59 21.49 -0.16 2.41
CA ARG A 59 20.69 1.06 2.25
C ARG A 59 19.62 0.91 1.18
N SER A 60 19.94 0.29 0.05
CA SER A 60 18.96 0.07 -1.02
C SER A 60 17.84 -0.87 -0.55
N LEU A 61 18.16 -1.93 0.20
CA LEU A 61 17.16 -2.83 0.77
C LEU A 61 16.21 -2.09 1.73
N LEU A 62 16.75 -1.25 2.64
CA LEU A 62 15.91 -0.44 3.53
C LEU A 62 15.01 0.52 2.76
N VAL A 63 15.54 1.19 1.74
CA VAL A 63 14.75 2.10 0.89
C VAL A 63 13.66 1.35 0.15
N MET A 64 13.95 0.17 -0.41
CA MET A 64 12.96 -0.66 -1.11
C MET A 64 11.82 -1.10 -0.18
N VAL A 65 12.14 -1.50 1.06
CA VAL A 65 11.11 -1.87 2.06
C VAL A 65 10.22 -0.66 2.40
N ILE A 66 10.82 0.52 2.61
CA ILE A 66 10.07 1.74 2.91
C ILE A 66 9.17 2.14 1.72
N LEU A 67 9.70 2.13 0.50
CA LEU A 67 8.93 2.46 -0.70
C LEU A 67 7.77 1.48 -0.92
N SER A 68 7.99 0.19 -0.66
CA SER A 68 6.93 -0.82 -0.75
C SER A 68 5.81 -0.58 0.27
N LEU A 69 6.15 -0.26 1.52
CA LEU A 69 5.16 0.05 2.56
C LEU A 69 4.38 1.35 2.24
N LEU A 70 5.07 2.37 1.74
CA LEU A 70 4.43 3.63 1.31
C LEU A 70 3.48 3.41 0.14
N ALA A 71 3.91 2.65 -0.89
CA ALA A 71 3.06 2.30 -2.01
C ALA A 71 1.81 1.53 -1.56
N TRP A 72 1.99 0.55 -0.67
CA TRP A 72 0.86 -0.20 -0.10
C TRP A 72 -0.12 0.71 0.65
N LEU A 73 0.38 1.62 1.50
CA LEU A 73 -0.46 2.56 2.25
C LEU A 73 -1.28 3.46 1.31
N ILE A 74 -0.66 3.98 0.26
CA ILE A 74 -1.32 4.83 -0.74
C ILE A 74 -2.43 4.05 -1.45
N ILE A 75 -2.17 2.81 -1.86
CA ILE A 75 -3.15 1.96 -2.54
C ILE A 75 -4.35 1.68 -1.64
N ALA A 76 -4.10 1.34 -0.38
CA ALA A 76 -5.14 0.99 0.59
C ALA A 76 -6.04 2.19 0.93
N GLN A 77 -5.48 3.38 1.12
CA GLN A 77 -6.26 4.56 1.51
C GLN A 77 -7.11 5.14 0.36
N ASN A 78 -6.63 5.01 -0.88
CA ASN A 78 -7.29 5.62 -2.04
C ASN A 78 -8.16 4.63 -2.84
N ASN A 79 -8.36 3.40 -2.34
CA ASN A 79 -9.06 2.32 -3.05
C ASN A 79 -8.54 2.11 -4.49
N LEU A 80 -7.24 2.32 -4.74
CA LEU A 80 -6.63 2.21 -6.07
C LEU A 80 -6.43 0.75 -6.52
N ALA A 81 -6.76 -0.21 -5.66
CA ALA A 81 -6.61 -1.63 -5.95
C ALA A 81 -7.37 -2.06 -7.21
N SER A 82 -8.57 -1.51 -7.44
CA SER A 82 -9.40 -1.82 -8.62
C SER A 82 -8.84 -1.25 -9.93
N VAL A 83 -7.98 -0.22 -9.86
CA VAL A 83 -7.32 0.35 -11.04
C VAL A 83 -6.08 -0.46 -11.42
N ILE A 84 -5.32 -0.92 -10.41
CA ILE A 84 -4.07 -1.68 -10.61
C ILE A 84 -4.36 -3.14 -10.95
N TRP A 85 -5.34 -3.73 -10.27
CA TRP A 85 -5.81 -5.09 -10.49
C TRP A 85 -7.32 -5.07 -10.70
N PRO A 86 -7.78 -4.74 -11.92
CA PRO A 86 -9.19 -4.80 -12.24
C PRO A 86 -9.69 -6.24 -12.05
N PRO A 87 -10.91 -6.42 -11.51
CA PRO A 87 -11.52 -7.75 -11.45
C PRO A 87 -11.66 -8.30 -12.86
N ASN A 88 -11.67 -9.63 -12.98
CA ASN A 88 -11.96 -10.29 -14.24
C ASN A 88 -13.31 -9.81 -14.77
N ALA A 89 -13.41 -9.66 -16.09
CA ALA A 89 -14.68 -9.35 -16.73
C ALA A 89 -15.75 -10.35 -16.28
N ALA A 90 -17.00 -9.87 -16.14
CA ALA A 90 -18.10 -10.71 -15.76
C ALA A 90 -18.18 -11.91 -16.70
N SER A 91 -18.36 -13.11 -16.14
CA SER A 91 -18.48 -14.34 -16.95
C SER A 91 -19.81 -14.42 -17.70
N THR A 92 -20.76 -13.53 -17.41
CA THR A 92 -22.10 -13.46 -17.99
C THR A 92 -22.62 -12.03 -18.00
N ASP A 93 -23.43 -11.67 -19.00
CA ASP A 93 -24.13 -10.37 -19.07
C ASP A 93 -25.51 -10.37 -18.37
N LEU A 94 -25.73 -11.30 -17.44
CA LEU A 94 -26.96 -11.40 -16.66
C LEU A 94 -27.04 -10.26 -15.65
N ASN A 95 -27.67 -9.16 -16.05
CA ASN A 95 -28.01 -8.04 -15.16
C ASN A 95 -29.49 -8.08 -14.79
N ALA A 96 -29.84 -7.50 -13.66
CA ALA A 96 -31.24 -7.33 -13.30
C ALA A 96 -31.93 -6.39 -14.31
N ASN A 97 -33.18 -6.68 -14.65
CA ASN A 97 -33.93 -5.82 -15.57
C ASN A 97 -34.11 -4.43 -14.94
N THR A 98 -33.72 -3.37 -15.65
CA THR A 98 -33.82 -1.97 -15.18
C THR A 98 -34.82 -1.15 -15.99
N ASP A 99 -35.76 -1.83 -16.67
CA ASP A 99 -36.89 -1.19 -17.34
C ASP A 99 -37.62 -0.21 -16.41
N VAL A 100 -38.18 0.85 -16.98
CA VAL A 100 -38.87 1.95 -16.27
C VAL A 100 -40.00 1.51 -15.34
N THR A 101 -40.61 0.36 -15.59
CA THR A 101 -41.69 -0.21 -14.77
C THR A 101 -41.20 -1.18 -13.70
N SER A 102 -39.88 -1.36 -13.57
CA SER A 102 -39.26 -2.33 -12.67
C SER A 102 -38.28 -1.67 -11.71
N TRP A 103 -38.25 -2.20 -10.49
CA TRP A 103 -37.26 -1.93 -9.46
C TRP A 103 -36.67 -3.27 -9.03
N SER A 104 -35.83 -3.85 -9.86
CA SER A 104 -35.41 -5.25 -9.73
C SER A 104 -34.38 -5.52 -8.63
N GLN A 105 -33.66 -4.48 -8.19
CA GLN A 105 -32.59 -4.59 -7.20
C GLN A 105 -32.45 -3.31 -6.37
N PHE A 106 -31.63 -3.36 -5.32
CA PHE A 106 -31.30 -2.20 -4.50
C PHE A 106 -30.86 -1.02 -5.37
N ARG A 107 -31.47 0.14 -5.14
CA ARG A 107 -31.21 1.40 -5.88
C ARG A 107 -31.25 1.26 -7.42
N ASN A 108 -32.10 0.35 -7.91
CA ASN A 108 -32.47 0.20 -9.31
C ASN A 108 -31.32 0.04 -10.33
N GLY A 109 -30.27 -0.69 -9.98
CA GLY A 109 -29.24 -1.10 -10.93
C GLY A 109 -27.85 -1.20 -10.33
N VAL A 110 -26.88 -1.68 -11.12
CA VAL A 110 -25.50 -1.92 -10.68
C VAL A 110 -24.78 -0.65 -10.20
N ASN A 111 -25.19 0.51 -10.72
CA ASN A 111 -24.66 1.81 -10.30
C ASN A 111 -25.25 2.30 -8.98
N ASN A 112 -26.26 1.61 -8.44
CA ASN A 112 -26.94 1.94 -7.19
C ASN A 112 -27.31 3.44 -7.10
N THR A 113 -27.92 4.01 -8.13
CA THR A 113 -28.25 5.45 -8.15
C THR A 113 -29.60 5.73 -7.50
N GLY A 114 -30.54 4.79 -7.57
CA GLY A 114 -31.93 4.97 -7.13
C GLY A 114 -32.75 5.79 -8.12
N TYR A 115 -32.31 5.85 -9.39
CA TYR A 115 -32.92 6.65 -10.45
C TYR A 115 -33.85 5.81 -11.31
N VAL A 116 -34.96 6.42 -11.77
CA VAL A 116 -35.86 5.92 -12.80
C VAL A 116 -36.04 7.07 -13.79
N SER A 117 -35.99 6.79 -15.10
CA SER A 117 -36.06 7.84 -16.12
C SER A 117 -37.47 8.36 -16.38
N ASP A 118 -38.50 7.64 -15.95
CA ASP A 118 -39.89 8.07 -16.04
C ASP A 118 -40.24 9.03 -14.89
N ASN A 119 -41.19 9.92 -15.13
CA ASN A 119 -41.72 10.81 -14.12
C ASN A 119 -42.54 10.00 -13.11
N SER A 120 -41.88 9.52 -12.06
CA SER A 120 -42.54 8.77 -11.00
C SER A 120 -43.62 9.67 -10.36
N PRO A 121 -44.90 9.26 -10.38
CA PRO A 121 -45.95 10.06 -9.77
C PRO A 121 -45.68 10.12 -8.27
N THR A 122 -45.65 11.34 -7.72
CA THR A 122 -45.60 11.51 -6.26
C THR A 122 -46.97 11.12 -5.71
N PRO A 123 -47.07 10.08 -4.88
CA PRO A 123 -48.38 9.62 -4.41
C PRO A 123 -48.93 10.62 -3.39
N ASP A 124 -50.05 11.28 -3.72
CA ASP A 124 -50.72 12.23 -2.80
C ASP A 124 -51.55 11.54 -1.70
N LYS A 125 -51.76 10.22 -1.83
CA LYS A 125 -52.51 9.40 -0.87
C LYS A 125 -52.00 7.96 -0.82
N ILE A 126 -52.20 7.29 0.31
CA ILE A 126 -51.89 5.87 0.48
C ILE A 126 -52.89 5.03 -0.31
N LEU A 127 -52.40 4.19 -1.23
CA LEU A 127 -53.23 3.29 -2.04
C LEU A 127 -53.54 1.97 -1.31
N TRP A 128 -52.56 1.41 -0.61
CA TRP A 128 -52.68 0.17 0.14
C TRP A 128 -51.60 0.08 1.23
N THR A 129 -51.79 -0.84 2.17
CA THR A 129 -50.81 -1.13 3.23
C THR A 129 -50.73 -2.63 3.43
N PHE A 130 -49.52 -3.14 3.66
CA PHE A 130 -49.26 -4.56 3.95
C PHE A 130 -48.61 -4.68 5.33
N LYS A 131 -49.15 -5.57 6.16
CA LYS A 131 -48.60 -5.85 7.50
C LYS A 131 -47.70 -7.08 7.43
N SER A 132 -46.40 -6.90 7.62
CA SER A 132 -45.47 -8.02 7.77
C SER A 132 -45.51 -8.61 9.18
N SER A 133 -45.22 -9.91 9.31
CA SER A 133 -45.08 -10.59 10.60
C SER A 133 -43.70 -10.43 11.24
N ARG A 134 -42.70 -9.99 10.46
CA ARG A 134 -41.32 -9.75 10.86
C ARG A 134 -40.85 -8.37 10.39
N PRO A 135 -39.85 -7.77 11.05
CA PRO A 135 -39.22 -6.54 10.57
C PRO A 135 -38.70 -6.73 9.14
N LEU A 136 -38.84 -5.72 8.29
CA LEU A 136 -38.25 -5.73 6.95
C LEU A 136 -36.87 -5.08 7.03
N VAL A 137 -35.83 -5.79 6.57
CA VAL A 137 -34.43 -5.33 6.65
C VAL A 137 -33.91 -4.72 5.34
N ALA A 138 -34.68 -4.83 4.26
CA ALA A 138 -34.29 -4.36 2.93
C ALA A 138 -35.43 -3.58 2.25
N SER A 139 -35.06 -2.72 1.30
CA SER A 139 -36.02 -2.06 0.41
C SER A 139 -36.75 -3.09 -0.46
N PRO A 140 -38.03 -2.87 -0.80
CA PRO A 140 -38.78 -3.75 -1.69
C PRO A 140 -38.17 -3.78 -3.10
N ALA A 141 -38.38 -4.90 -3.80
CA ALA A 141 -38.13 -5.01 -5.24
C ALA A 141 -39.47 -5.18 -5.99
N VAL A 142 -39.60 -4.57 -7.17
CA VAL A 142 -40.81 -4.60 -7.99
C VAL A 142 -40.48 -5.13 -9.38
N VAL A 143 -41.06 -6.28 -9.76
CA VAL A 143 -40.84 -6.86 -11.09
C VAL A 143 -42.13 -7.50 -11.59
N ARG A 144 -42.60 -7.09 -12.78
CA ARG A 144 -43.80 -7.62 -13.45
C ARG A 144 -44.99 -7.67 -12.48
N ASP A 145 -45.39 -6.50 -11.98
CA ASP A 145 -46.55 -6.26 -11.10
C ASP A 145 -46.52 -6.99 -9.75
N ARG A 146 -45.34 -7.44 -9.31
CA ARG A 146 -45.16 -8.10 -8.02
C ARG A 146 -44.18 -7.33 -7.16
N VAL A 147 -44.53 -7.19 -5.89
CA VAL A 147 -43.69 -6.59 -4.85
C VAL A 147 -43.07 -7.72 -4.03
N PHE A 148 -41.74 -7.79 -4.04
CA PHE A 148 -40.95 -8.73 -3.27
C PHE A 148 -40.43 -8.05 -2.01
N LEU A 149 -40.66 -8.69 -0.86
CA LEU A 149 -40.28 -8.19 0.46
C LEU A 149 -39.35 -9.20 1.12
N SER A 150 -38.29 -8.70 1.78
CA SER A 150 -37.38 -9.53 2.58
C SER A 150 -37.53 -9.16 4.06
N PRO A 151 -37.96 -10.11 4.91
CA PRO A 151 -37.90 -9.97 6.35
C PRO A 151 -36.48 -10.14 6.89
#